data_AF-A0A7K2PMA3-F1
#
_entry.id   AF-A0A7K2PMA3-F1
#
_cell.length_a   1.000
_cell.length_b   1.000
_cell.length_c   1.000
_cell.angle_alpha   90.00
_cell.angle_beta   90.00
_cell.angle_gamma   90.00
#
_symmetry.space_group_name_H-M   'P 1'
#
loop_
_entity.id
_entity.type
_entity.pdbx_description
1 polymer ?
#
loop_
_entity_poly.entity_id
_entity_poly.type
_entity_poly.pdbx_seq_one_letter_code
_entity_poly.pdbx_strand_id
1 'polypeptide(L)'
;MSLITTLARLEAVSTGRAQPAATVLHRHLSEHPLVLVPLTTAGEAGAPLGALVGTDRDAPHLLVVPQPRDRDLRFAFLAELADIVLPYVDGYAESVEAAERNETDPETGKRIKVEVELCADAPQLILPSRAGVDFVRLLGRSMRFRRTAEQDPETPYPAPPRVPLLGRWLTHFGERARVPGSSLLLAMTDVLGRHWCTGQSTLEDQHLGALLAWIDPPQGRSGAEAALEAELARDDRGQLLHPPAGPATDPAFDNKLLAPAFERYDRARTALAAAEDGLEADDRLGMLTAAEQEIRALVASRTRPTWDAVWRGVDLLRALPEGAHVEERWTRDRWSFTSHRDRVVAGEPPQPRRDDAVTAANKLAAREREQARLEAQEALDDPLVMAGRRLSGEAFAGEVTDVVMTYSEGKRPSPRPLVTVRTDDPPHLGERAKVYRSLGGKPQSAEFVGSEEEGALVVLKILDKMGRGKEPETGSVPEKGDRVCFTLFEHEQRGGAKLPDPEDTPWTHGGPPGEAVQESADPLTPEDVL
;
A
#
# COMPACT_ATOMS: atom_id res chain seq x y z
N MET A 1 -4.18 -11.58 17.10
CA MET A 1 -5.34 -10.66 17.17
C MET A 1 -5.40 -10.10 18.58
N SER A 2 -5.64 -8.80 18.73
CA SER A 2 -5.83 -8.17 20.04
C SER A 2 -7.19 -8.55 20.64
N LEU A 3 -7.36 -8.33 21.95
CA LEU A 3 -8.64 -8.53 22.63
C LEU A 3 -9.74 -7.64 22.03
N ILE A 4 -9.43 -6.38 21.72
CA ILE A 4 -10.39 -5.43 21.15
C ILE A 4 -10.86 -5.84 19.76
N THR A 5 -9.95 -6.35 18.90
CA THR A 5 -10.34 -6.91 17.59
C THR A 5 -11.23 -8.13 17.77
N THR A 6 -10.93 -8.99 18.74
CA THR A 6 -11.75 -10.18 19.01
C THR A 6 -13.17 -9.79 19.44
N LEU A 7 -13.28 -8.81 20.34
CA LEU A 7 -14.56 -8.26 20.77
C LEU A 7 -15.33 -7.64 19.60
N ALA A 8 -14.68 -6.79 18.80
CA ALA A 8 -15.30 -6.14 17.64
C ALA A 8 -15.83 -7.16 16.62
N ARG A 9 -15.13 -8.27 16.40
CA ARG A 9 -15.62 -9.36 15.51
C ARG A 9 -16.82 -10.09 16.11
N LEU A 10 -16.83 -10.35 17.42
CA LEU A 10 -18.00 -10.95 18.11
C LEU A 10 -19.21 -10.02 18.07
N GLU A 11 -19.00 -8.72 18.29
CA GLU A 11 -20.03 -7.69 18.16
C GLU A 11 -20.52 -7.59 16.72
N ALA A 12 -19.64 -7.72 15.73
CA ALA A 12 -20.04 -7.72 14.33
C ALA A 12 -21.00 -8.87 14.01
N VAL A 13 -20.69 -10.09 14.48
CA VAL A 13 -21.59 -11.24 14.35
C VAL A 13 -22.91 -11.02 15.08
N SER A 14 -22.87 -10.51 16.32
CA SER A 14 -24.04 -10.29 17.16
C SER A 14 -25.01 -9.23 16.58
N THR A 15 -24.46 -8.13 16.07
CA THR A 15 -25.22 -7.00 15.52
C THR A 15 -25.54 -7.15 14.04
N GLY A 16 -24.90 -8.11 13.37
CA GLY A 16 -25.01 -8.32 11.93
C GLY A 16 -24.41 -7.18 11.11
N ARG A 17 -23.44 -6.42 11.62
CA ARG A 17 -22.77 -5.31 10.91
C ARG A 17 -21.30 -5.21 11.31
N ALA A 18 -20.44 -4.80 10.38
CA ALA A 18 -19.04 -4.56 10.72
C ALA A 18 -18.92 -3.49 11.81
N GLN A 19 -17.99 -3.70 12.73
CA GLN A 19 -17.67 -2.71 13.76
C GLN A 19 -16.51 -1.84 13.31
N PRO A 20 -16.52 -0.52 13.58
CA PRO A 20 -15.35 0.32 13.35
C PRO A 20 -14.14 -0.25 14.10
N ALA A 21 -13.00 -0.30 13.41
CA ALA A 21 -11.70 -0.68 13.95
C ALA A 21 -10.75 0.53 14.04
N ALA A 22 -11.08 1.60 13.32
CA ALA A 22 -10.45 2.91 13.37
C ALA A 22 -11.53 4.00 13.32
N THR A 23 -11.22 5.17 13.87
CA THR A 23 -12.07 6.38 13.88
C THR A 23 -11.60 7.44 12.89
N VAL A 24 -10.36 7.33 12.42
CA VAL A 24 -9.76 8.22 11.43
C VAL A 24 -9.20 7.39 10.26
N LEU A 25 -9.07 8.03 9.09
CA LEU A 25 -8.43 7.44 7.92
C LEU A 25 -6.91 7.48 8.08
N HIS A 26 -6.26 6.31 8.08
CA HIS A 26 -4.80 6.18 8.30
C HIS A 26 -3.96 6.14 7.02
N ARG A 27 -4.59 6.31 5.85
CA ARG A 27 -3.95 6.29 4.53
C ARG A 27 -4.35 7.53 3.75
N HIS A 28 -3.39 8.11 3.03
CA HIS A 28 -3.71 9.19 2.12
C HIS A 28 -4.65 8.64 1.03
N LEU A 29 -5.68 9.39 0.70
CA LEU A 29 -6.54 9.11 -0.46
C LEU A 29 -6.53 10.33 -1.36
N SER A 30 -5.96 10.14 -2.55
CA SER A 30 -5.93 11.18 -3.57
C SER A 30 -7.35 11.57 -3.98
N GLU A 31 -7.52 12.80 -4.46
CA GLU A 31 -8.78 13.24 -5.09
C GLU A 31 -9.04 12.48 -6.40
N HIS A 32 -7.97 12.13 -7.12
CA HIS A 32 -8.00 11.47 -8.42
C HIS A 32 -7.12 10.21 -8.44
N PRO A 33 -7.45 9.17 -7.65
CA PRO A 33 -6.68 7.93 -7.64
C PRO A 33 -6.88 7.19 -8.97
N LEU A 34 -5.84 6.59 -9.50
CA LEU A 34 -5.94 5.69 -10.65
C LEU A 34 -6.38 4.30 -10.17
N VAL A 35 -7.63 3.94 -10.44
CA VAL A 35 -8.15 2.61 -10.17
C VAL A 35 -7.73 1.67 -11.29
N LEU A 36 -7.25 0.48 -10.94
CA LEU A 36 -6.92 -0.58 -11.89
C LEU A 36 -7.56 -1.90 -11.43
N VAL A 37 -8.47 -2.45 -12.24
CA VAL A 37 -9.14 -3.74 -11.99
C VAL A 37 -8.63 -4.74 -13.03
N PRO A 38 -7.57 -5.50 -12.74
CA PRO A 38 -7.00 -6.44 -13.69
C PRO A 38 -7.76 -7.77 -13.69
N LEU A 39 -7.73 -8.46 -14.83
CA LEU A 39 -8.08 -9.88 -14.98
C LEU A 39 -6.97 -10.61 -15.71
N THR A 40 -6.70 -11.84 -15.28
CA THR A 40 -5.75 -12.77 -15.90
C THR A 40 -6.48 -14.00 -16.39
N THR A 41 -5.92 -14.64 -17.42
CA THR A 41 -6.45 -15.89 -17.94
C THR A 41 -6.16 -17.04 -16.98
N ALA A 42 -7.14 -17.91 -16.73
CA ALA A 42 -6.92 -19.10 -15.92
C ALA A 42 -5.86 -20.04 -16.55
N GLY A 43 -4.93 -20.53 -15.73
CA GLY A 43 -3.95 -21.53 -16.11
C GLY A 43 -2.66 -21.00 -16.78
N GLU A 44 -2.56 -19.71 -17.08
CA GLU A 44 -1.34 -19.08 -17.60
C GLU A 44 -0.95 -17.91 -16.69
N ALA A 45 0.13 -18.09 -15.93
CA ALA A 45 0.54 -17.14 -14.90
C ALA A 45 0.91 -15.79 -15.53
N GLY A 46 0.12 -14.76 -15.24
CA GLY A 46 0.41 -13.39 -15.67
C GLY A 46 -0.14 -13.00 -17.04
N ALA A 47 -0.74 -13.93 -17.81
CA ALA A 47 -1.34 -13.60 -19.10
C ALA A 47 -2.56 -12.67 -18.92
N PRO A 48 -2.50 -11.41 -19.36
CA PRO A 48 -3.61 -10.48 -19.19
C PRO A 48 -4.80 -10.91 -20.03
N LEU A 49 -5.99 -10.93 -19.41
CA LEU A 49 -7.27 -11.08 -20.11
C LEU A 49 -7.88 -9.72 -20.42
N GLY A 50 -7.77 -8.79 -19.49
CA GLY A 50 -8.28 -7.43 -19.63
C GLY A 50 -8.15 -6.63 -18.35
N ALA A 51 -8.51 -5.35 -18.41
CA ALA A 51 -8.54 -4.48 -17.25
C ALA A 51 -9.54 -3.34 -17.43
N LEU A 52 -10.15 -2.88 -16.34
CA LEU A 52 -10.66 -1.50 -16.27
C LEU A 52 -9.61 -0.62 -15.61
N VAL A 53 -9.34 0.54 -16.20
CA VAL A 53 -8.36 1.50 -15.68
C VAL A 53 -8.85 2.94 -15.87
N GLY A 54 -8.63 3.79 -14.88
CA GLY A 54 -8.96 5.21 -14.97
C GLY A 54 -9.12 5.91 -13.63
N THR A 55 -9.34 7.22 -13.68
CA THR A 55 -9.57 8.09 -12.51
C THR A 55 -11.04 8.53 -12.38
N ASP A 56 -11.85 8.35 -13.42
CA ASP A 56 -13.27 8.69 -13.44
C ASP A 56 -14.13 7.43 -13.26
N ARG A 57 -14.94 7.42 -12.19
CA ARG A 57 -15.88 6.36 -11.84
C ARG A 57 -16.81 5.99 -13.00
N ASP A 58 -17.30 6.97 -13.74
CA ASP A 58 -18.35 6.78 -14.73
C ASP A 58 -17.81 6.49 -16.12
N ALA A 59 -16.53 6.83 -16.38
CA ALA A 59 -15.86 6.67 -17.66
C ALA A 59 -14.53 5.87 -17.57
N PRO A 60 -14.56 4.58 -17.14
CA PRO A 60 -13.36 3.76 -17.15
C PRO A 60 -12.93 3.35 -18.56
N HIS A 61 -11.62 3.19 -18.76
CA HIS A 61 -11.07 2.60 -19.98
C HIS A 61 -11.05 1.08 -19.85
N LEU A 62 -11.66 0.40 -20.82
CA LEU A 62 -11.66 -1.06 -20.89
C LEU A 62 -10.60 -1.55 -21.88
N LEU A 63 -9.61 -2.26 -21.35
CA LEU A 63 -8.57 -2.96 -22.10
C LEU A 63 -8.90 -4.46 -22.15
N VAL A 64 -8.72 -5.10 -23.29
CA VAL A 64 -9.10 -6.51 -23.51
C VAL A 64 -8.06 -7.18 -24.40
N VAL A 65 -7.72 -8.43 -24.08
CA VAL A 65 -6.91 -9.29 -24.93
C VAL A 65 -7.82 -10.36 -25.55
N PRO A 66 -8.23 -10.23 -26.83
CA PRO A 66 -9.17 -11.16 -27.46
C PRO A 66 -8.66 -12.60 -27.54
N GLN A 67 -7.35 -12.80 -27.55
CA GLN A 67 -6.73 -14.12 -27.47
C GLN A 67 -5.47 -14.04 -26.58
N PRO A 68 -5.57 -14.38 -25.28
CA PRO A 68 -4.46 -14.25 -24.34
C PRO A 68 -3.22 -15.10 -24.64
N ARG A 69 -3.33 -16.11 -25.50
CA ARG A 69 -2.19 -16.90 -26.00
C ARG A 69 -1.43 -16.21 -27.12
N ASP A 70 -2.00 -15.16 -27.69
CA ASP A 70 -1.38 -14.39 -28.75
C ASP A 70 -0.45 -13.33 -28.16
N ARG A 71 0.84 -13.50 -28.42
CA ARG A 71 1.88 -12.63 -27.89
C ARG A 71 1.69 -11.18 -28.33
N ASP A 72 1.33 -10.94 -29.58
CA ASP A 72 1.25 -9.59 -30.13
C ASP A 72 0.07 -8.83 -29.51
N LEU A 73 -1.06 -9.50 -29.29
CA LEU A 73 -2.21 -8.94 -28.59
C LEU A 73 -1.90 -8.63 -27.11
N ARG A 74 -1.10 -9.47 -26.45
CA ARG A 74 -0.62 -9.18 -25.08
C ARG A 74 0.26 -7.93 -25.06
N PHE A 75 1.19 -7.78 -26.01
CA PHE A 75 2.02 -6.58 -26.09
C PHE A 75 1.21 -5.32 -26.43
N ALA A 76 0.21 -5.43 -27.30
CA ALA A 76 -0.71 -4.34 -27.58
C ALA A 76 -1.43 -3.89 -26.31
N PHE A 77 -1.96 -4.82 -25.51
CA PHE A 77 -2.56 -4.51 -24.21
C PHE A 77 -1.59 -3.79 -23.25
N LEU A 78 -0.34 -4.24 -23.15
CA LEU A 78 0.65 -3.58 -22.30
C LEU A 78 1.01 -2.17 -22.79
N ALA A 79 1.01 -1.97 -24.11
CA ALA A 79 1.24 -0.67 -24.72
C ALA A 79 0.07 0.28 -24.46
N GLU A 80 -1.17 -0.18 -24.61
CA GLU A 80 -2.38 0.59 -24.27
C GLU A 80 -2.46 0.92 -22.77
N LEU A 81 -2.08 -0.02 -21.90
CA LEU A 81 -1.97 0.25 -20.48
C LEU A 81 -0.92 1.33 -20.19
N ALA A 82 0.23 1.30 -20.87
CA ALA A 82 1.25 2.34 -20.76
C ALA A 82 0.73 3.70 -21.25
N ASP A 83 -0.06 3.72 -22.33
CA ASP A 83 -0.66 4.93 -22.89
C ASP A 83 -1.69 5.59 -21.94
N ILE A 84 -2.19 4.87 -20.93
CA ILE A 84 -3.10 5.40 -19.90
C ILE A 84 -2.33 5.75 -18.61
N VAL A 85 -1.47 4.85 -18.13
CA VAL A 85 -0.81 5.00 -16.82
C VAL A 85 0.31 6.03 -16.86
N LEU A 86 1.10 6.09 -17.94
CA LEU A 86 2.24 7.01 -17.99
C LEU A 86 1.80 8.48 -18.02
N PRO A 87 0.82 8.91 -18.84
CA PRO A 87 0.35 10.29 -18.77
C PRO A 87 -0.19 10.69 -17.40
N TYR A 88 -0.85 9.76 -16.70
CA TYR A 88 -1.28 9.98 -15.31
C TYR A 88 -0.07 10.22 -14.39
N VAL A 89 0.98 9.41 -14.49
CA VAL A 89 2.20 9.57 -13.69
C VAL A 89 2.96 10.86 -14.03
N ASP A 90 3.10 11.16 -15.31
CA ASP A 90 3.81 12.34 -15.81
C ASP A 90 3.12 13.64 -15.37
N GLY A 91 1.79 13.63 -15.23
CA GLY A 91 1.02 14.76 -14.69
C GLY A 91 1.45 15.19 -13.28
N TYR A 92 2.05 14.31 -12.49
CA TYR A 92 2.61 14.63 -11.16
C TYR A 92 4.10 15.00 -11.21
N ALA A 93 4.78 14.72 -12.32
CA ALA A 93 6.23 14.91 -12.44
C ALA A 93 6.60 16.39 -12.65
N GLU A 94 5.73 17.18 -13.27
CA GLU A 94 5.99 18.58 -13.67
C GLU A 94 5.74 19.59 -12.55
N SER A 95 4.76 19.33 -11.66
CA SER A 95 4.45 20.24 -10.56
C SER A 95 5.40 20.00 -9.39
N VAL A 96 6.29 20.96 -9.14
CA VAL A 96 7.29 20.89 -8.06
C VAL A 96 7.24 22.09 -7.14
N GLU A 97 7.67 21.89 -5.90
CA GLU A 97 7.88 22.91 -4.90
C GLU A 97 9.31 22.83 -4.33
N ALA A 98 9.83 23.97 -3.86
CA ALA A 98 11.12 24.02 -3.21
C ALA A 98 11.04 23.36 -1.83
N ALA A 99 11.94 22.42 -1.56
CA ALA A 99 12.04 21.73 -0.28
C ALA A 99 13.49 21.70 0.21
N GLU A 100 13.69 21.68 1.52
CA GLU A 100 15.02 21.51 2.11
C GLU A 100 15.31 20.04 2.39
N ARG A 101 16.44 19.55 1.90
CA ARG A 101 16.97 18.23 2.23
C ARG A 101 18.32 18.37 2.91
N ASN A 102 18.54 17.57 3.96
CA ASN A 102 19.85 17.45 4.58
C ASN A 102 20.71 16.49 3.77
N GLU A 103 21.80 16.98 3.22
CA GLU A 103 22.81 16.21 2.49
C GLU A 103 24.14 16.24 3.22
N THR A 104 24.93 15.18 3.11
CA THR A 104 26.28 15.15 3.68
C THR A 104 27.23 15.74 2.65
N ASP A 105 27.85 16.86 3.00
CA ASP A 105 28.87 17.49 2.18
C ASP A 105 30.04 16.50 1.98
N PRO A 106 30.38 16.14 0.73
CA PRO A 106 31.42 15.17 0.44
C PRO A 106 32.82 15.66 0.84
N GLU A 107 33.07 16.97 0.89
CA GLU A 107 34.37 17.53 1.28
C GLU A 107 34.52 17.65 2.80
N THR A 108 33.45 18.06 3.49
CA THR A 108 33.53 18.36 4.94
C THR A 108 32.93 17.27 5.83
N GLY A 109 32.20 16.32 5.27
CA GLY A 109 31.47 15.28 6.01
C GLY A 109 30.35 15.82 6.89
N LYS A 110 30.02 17.12 6.81
CA LYS A 110 28.98 17.77 7.61
C LYS A 110 27.64 17.71 6.90
N ARG A 111 26.56 17.69 7.68
CA ARG A 111 25.21 17.81 7.13
C ARG A 111 24.92 19.27 6.78
N ILE A 112 24.72 19.54 5.50
CA ILE A 112 24.28 20.83 4.97
C ILE A 112 22.83 20.73 4.49
N LYS A 113 22.12 21.85 4.53
CA LYS A 113 20.77 21.95 3.95
C LYS A 113 20.92 22.39 2.50
N VAL A 114 20.38 21.59 1.59
CA VAL A 114 20.34 21.86 0.16
C VAL A 114 18.89 22.05 -0.24
N GLU A 115 18.64 23.05 -1.06
CA GLU A 115 17.34 23.26 -1.69
C GLU A 115 17.20 22.29 -2.86
N VAL A 116 16.13 21.52 -2.88
CA VAL A 116 15.83 20.53 -3.90
C VAL A 116 14.38 20.65 -4.34
N GLU A 117 14.09 20.19 -5.55
CA GLU A 117 12.73 20.14 -6.07
C GLU A 117 12.00 18.89 -5.55
N LEU A 118 10.86 19.10 -4.90
CA LEU A 118 9.96 18.03 -4.45
C LEU A 118 8.69 18.09 -5.30
N CYS A 119 8.22 16.96 -5.86
CA CYS A 119 6.92 16.95 -6.53
C CYS A 119 5.83 17.44 -5.56
N ALA A 120 5.00 18.38 -6.01
CA ALA A 120 3.91 18.95 -5.21
C ALA A 120 2.93 17.86 -4.74
N ASP A 121 2.75 16.81 -5.53
CA ASP A 121 1.97 15.63 -5.18
C ASP A 121 2.57 14.35 -5.82
N ALA A 122 1.94 13.19 -5.62
CA ALA A 122 2.38 11.93 -6.20
C ALA A 122 1.20 11.06 -6.72
N PRO A 123 1.42 10.23 -7.75
CA PRO A 123 0.39 9.33 -8.27
C PRO A 123 0.01 8.25 -7.26
N GLN A 124 -1.29 7.99 -7.12
CA GLN A 124 -1.83 6.92 -6.28
C GLN A 124 -2.60 5.91 -7.12
N LEU A 125 -2.23 4.64 -7.00
CA LEU A 125 -2.91 3.52 -7.63
C LEU A 125 -3.72 2.71 -6.60
N ILE A 126 -4.96 2.39 -6.95
CA ILE A 126 -5.85 1.57 -6.11
C ILE A 126 -6.27 0.31 -6.87
N LEU A 127 -6.02 -0.84 -6.24
CA LEU A 127 -6.35 -2.18 -6.72
C LEU A 127 -7.47 -2.75 -5.85
N PRO A 128 -8.31 -3.67 -6.35
CA PRO A 128 -9.39 -4.23 -5.54
C PRO A 128 -8.88 -5.03 -4.34
N SER A 129 -7.81 -5.81 -4.53
CA SER A 129 -7.29 -6.77 -3.55
C SER A 129 -5.77 -6.90 -3.60
N ARG A 130 -5.18 -7.61 -2.63
CA ARG A 130 -3.74 -7.93 -2.61
C ARG A 130 -3.27 -8.63 -3.87
N ALA A 131 -4.09 -9.50 -4.43
CA ALA A 131 -3.75 -10.23 -5.65
C ALA A 131 -3.55 -9.27 -6.84
N GLY A 132 -4.28 -8.13 -6.87
CA GLY A 132 -4.05 -7.07 -7.85
C GLY A 132 -2.69 -6.37 -7.65
N VAL A 133 -2.26 -6.15 -6.42
CA VAL A 133 -0.92 -5.62 -6.10
C VAL A 133 0.18 -6.57 -6.57
N ASP A 134 0.01 -7.87 -6.34
CA ASP A 134 0.95 -8.88 -6.81
C ASP A 134 0.99 -8.97 -8.34
N PHE A 135 -0.15 -8.79 -9.02
CA PHE A 135 -0.19 -8.69 -10.47
C PHE A 135 0.57 -7.47 -11.01
N VAL A 136 0.41 -6.29 -10.39
CA VAL A 136 1.19 -5.08 -10.74
C VAL A 136 2.70 -5.33 -10.59
N ARG A 137 3.10 -6.01 -9.51
CA ARG A 137 4.50 -6.40 -9.28
C ARG A 137 5.03 -7.36 -10.34
N LEU A 138 4.21 -8.32 -10.77
CA LEU A 138 4.53 -9.24 -11.85
C LEU A 138 4.73 -8.49 -13.18
N LEU A 139 3.80 -7.59 -13.53
CA LEU A 139 3.92 -6.75 -14.73
C LEU A 139 5.21 -5.92 -14.69
N GLY A 140 5.48 -5.22 -13.59
CA GLY A 140 6.71 -4.45 -13.42
C GLY A 140 7.98 -5.27 -13.67
N ARG A 141 8.04 -6.50 -13.16
CA ARG A 141 9.15 -7.44 -13.41
C ARG A 141 9.26 -7.87 -14.86
N SER A 142 8.15 -8.23 -15.49
CA SER A 142 8.11 -8.76 -16.86
C SER A 142 8.42 -7.71 -17.94
N MET A 143 8.21 -6.42 -17.64
CA MET A 143 8.27 -5.33 -18.61
C MET A 143 9.57 -4.52 -18.53
N ARG A 144 10.13 -4.26 -17.33
CA ARG A 144 11.16 -3.23 -17.14
C ARG A 144 12.49 -3.44 -17.89
N PHE A 145 12.77 -4.68 -18.31
CA PHE A 145 13.98 -5.04 -19.06
C PHE A 145 13.70 -5.41 -20.52
N ARG A 146 12.50 -5.18 -21.03
CA ARG A 146 12.19 -5.46 -22.44
C ARG A 146 13.00 -4.52 -23.33
N ARG A 147 13.67 -5.09 -24.34
CA ARG A 147 14.50 -4.34 -25.29
C ARG A 147 13.62 -3.60 -26.28
N THR A 148 13.99 -2.35 -26.54
CA THR A 148 13.38 -1.52 -27.57
C THR A 148 14.17 -1.65 -28.89
N ALA A 149 13.55 -1.26 -30.01
CA ALA A 149 14.21 -1.26 -31.31
C ALA A 149 15.45 -0.35 -31.34
N GLU A 150 15.46 0.72 -30.55
CA GLU A 150 16.60 1.64 -30.44
C GLU A 150 17.80 1.02 -29.71
N GLN A 151 17.53 0.17 -28.72
CA GLN A 151 18.56 -0.48 -27.91
C GLN A 151 19.16 -1.72 -28.58
N ASP A 152 18.33 -2.45 -29.32
CA ASP A 152 18.74 -3.68 -30.00
C ASP A 152 17.92 -3.85 -31.29
N PRO A 153 18.37 -3.24 -32.41
CA PRO A 153 17.66 -3.30 -33.69
C PRO A 153 17.48 -4.72 -34.25
N GLU A 154 18.35 -5.65 -33.86
CA GLU A 154 18.33 -7.05 -34.30
C GLU A 154 17.39 -7.92 -33.44
N THR A 155 16.76 -7.35 -32.40
CA THR A 155 15.83 -8.10 -31.57
C THR A 155 14.58 -8.49 -32.38
N PRO A 156 14.17 -9.77 -32.40
CA PRO A 156 13.07 -10.20 -33.28
C PRO A 156 11.70 -9.56 -32.98
N TYR A 157 11.51 -9.07 -31.75
CA TYR A 157 10.23 -8.48 -31.28
C TYR A 157 10.51 -7.31 -30.31
N PRO A 158 10.88 -6.13 -30.82
CA PRO A 158 11.19 -4.98 -29.98
C PRO A 158 9.92 -4.46 -29.30
N ALA A 159 10.01 -4.18 -28.00
CA ALA A 159 8.92 -3.54 -27.27
C ALA A 159 8.89 -2.03 -27.58
N PRO A 160 7.70 -1.40 -27.67
CA PRO A 160 7.59 0.06 -27.70
C PRO A 160 8.25 0.68 -26.46
N PRO A 161 8.98 1.81 -26.54
CA PRO A 161 9.75 2.38 -25.43
C PRO A 161 8.95 2.65 -24.14
N ARG A 162 7.66 2.95 -24.28
CA ARG A 162 6.73 3.14 -23.16
C ARG A 162 6.48 1.89 -22.32
N VAL A 163 6.59 0.69 -22.90
CA VAL A 163 6.37 -0.58 -22.18
C VAL A 163 7.42 -0.81 -21.08
N PRO A 164 8.74 -0.79 -21.36
CA PRO A 164 9.74 -0.91 -20.30
C PRO A 164 9.72 0.27 -19.33
N LEU A 165 9.38 1.48 -19.78
CA LEU A 165 9.19 2.63 -18.89
C LEU A 165 8.06 2.39 -17.87
N LEU A 166 6.88 1.93 -18.32
CA LEU A 166 5.80 1.52 -17.43
C LEU A 166 6.26 0.42 -16.47
N GLY A 167 7.04 -0.56 -16.96
CA GLY A 167 7.62 -1.60 -16.12
C GLY A 167 8.48 -1.07 -14.96
N ARG A 168 9.26 -0.01 -15.18
CA ARG A 168 10.05 0.66 -14.13
C ARG A 168 9.15 1.32 -13.09
N TRP A 169 8.10 2.01 -13.52
CA TRP A 169 7.12 2.64 -12.62
C TRP A 169 6.32 1.62 -11.81
N LEU A 170 5.78 0.58 -12.44
CA LEU A 170 5.07 -0.50 -11.73
C LEU A 170 5.97 -1.24 -10.74
N THR A 171 7.27 -1.38 -11.06
CA THR A 171 8.27 -1.90 -10.11
C THR A 171 8.40 -0.97 -8.91
N HIS A 172 8.45 0.35 -9.10
CA HIS A 172 8.48 1.31 -7.99
C HIS A 172 7.23 1.22 -7.12
N PHE A 173 6.03 1.31 -7.71
CA PHE A 173 4.76 1.17 -6.97
C PHE A 173 4.70 -0.16 -6.20
N GLY A 174 5.12 -1.25 -6.84
CA GLY A 174 5.19 -2.57 -6.24
C GLY A 174 6.18 -2.67 -5.06
N GLU A 175 7.32 -1.97 -5.11
CA GLU A 175 8.23 -1.85 -3.97
C GLU A 175 7.61 -1.05 -2.82
N ARG A 176 6.89 0.02 -3.16
CA ARG A 176 6.24 0.93 -2.21
C ARG A 176 5.05 0.30 -1.50
N ALA A 177 4.27 -0.55 -2.16
CA ALA A 177 3.25 -1.38 -1.53
C ALA A 177 3.78 -2.24 -0.37
N ARG A 178 5.09 -2.56 -0.34
CA ARG A 178 5.72 -3.32 0.76
C ARG A 178 6.28 -2.45 1.88
N VAL A 179 6.18 -1.13 1.76
CA VAL A 179 6.62 -0.18 2.78
C VAL A 179 5.41 0.18 3.64
N PRO A 180 5.41 -0.17 4.94
CA PRO A 180 4.31 0.15 5.84
C PRO A 180 4.00 1.64 5.83
N GLY A 181 2.71 1.98 5.74
CA GLY A 181 2.25 3.37 5.74
C GLY A 181 2.31 4.07 4.39
N SER A 182 2.95 3.48 3.38
CA SER A 182 2.90 4.00 2.01
C SER A 182 1.48 3.93 1.45
N SER A 183 1.12 4.94 0.68
CA SER A 183 -0.17 5.10 0.03
C SER A 183 -0.07 5.19 -1.49
N LEU A 184 1.10 4.97 -2.10
CA LEU A 184 1.27 5.03 -3.57
C LEU A 184 0.59 3.86 -4.31
N LEU A 185 0.49 2.69 -3.67
CA LEU A 185 -0.18 1.51 -4.22
C LEU A 185 -0.97 0.82 -3.12
N LEU A 186 -2.30 0.87 -3.22
CA LEU A 186 -3.22 0.37 -2.19
C LEU A 186 -4.06 -0.79 -2.71
N ALA A 187 -4.29 -1.79 -1.86
CA ALA A 187 -5.34 -2.78 -2.03
C ALA A 187 -6.58 -2.33 -1.24
N MET A 188 -7.73 -2.18 -1.91
CA MET A 188 -8.96 -1.70 -1.28
C MET A 188 -9.39 -2.60 -0.12
N THR A 189 -9.31 -3.93 -0.27
CA THR A 189 -9.61 -4.87 0.82
C THR A 189 -8.74 -4.66 2.06
N ASP A 190 -7.47 -4.31 1.89
CA ASP A 190 -6.56 -4.05 3.02
C ASP A 190 -6.85 -2.73 3.72
N VAL A 191 -7.19 -1.69 2.96
CA VAL A 191 -7.52 -0.39 3.55
C VAL A 191 -8.86 -0.49 4.28
N LEU A 192 -9.88 -1.11 3.69
CA LEU A 192 -11.17 -1.35 4.37
C LEU A 192 -11.01 -2.24 5.60
N GLY A 193 -10.29 -3.36 5.50
CA GLY A 193 -10.06 -4.28 6.62
C GLY A 193 -9.26 -3.68 7.78
N ARG A 194 -8.57 -2.55 7.57
CA ARG A 194 -7.94 -1.77 8.64
C ARG A 194 -8.93 -0.91 9.43
N HIS A 195 -10.02 -0.48 8.81
CA HIS A 195 -10.97 0.47 9.41
C HIS A 195 -12.26 -0.20 9.89
N TRP A 196 -12.56 -1.41 9.43
CA TRP A 196 -13.74 -2.17 9.86
C TRP A 196 -13.39 -3.63 10.20
N CYS A 197 -13.88 -4.09 11.35
CA CYS A 197 -13.86 -5.49 11.78
C CYS A 197 -15.16 -6.17 11.38
N THR A 198 -15.07 -7.25 10.61
CA THR A 198 -16.19 -8.06 10.14
C THR A 198 -16.35 -9.34 10.97
N GLY A 199 -17.49 -10.02 10.82
CA GLY A 199 -17.68 -11.35 11.42
C GLY A 199 -16.94 -12.48 10.69
N GLN A 200 -16.46 -12.21 9.47
CA GLN A 200 -15.77 -13.18 8.60
C GLN A 200 -14.25 -13.16 8.84
N SER A 201 -13.56 -14.20 8.39
CA SER A 201 -12.10 -14.32 8.46
C SER A 201 -11.39 -13.32 7.55
N THR A 202 -10.12 -13.06 7.83
CA THR A 202 -9.28 -12.15 7.03
C THR A 202 -9.07 -12.66 5.59
N LEU A 203 -9.25 -13.97 5.36
CA LEU A 203 -9.23 -14.56 4.03
C LEU A 203 -10.51 -14.22 3.26
N GLU A 204 -11.67 -14.36 3.90
CA GLU A 204 -12.98 -13.98 3.34
C GLU A 204 -13.06 -12.47 3.09
N ASP A 205 -12.43 -11.64 3.92
CA ASP A 205 -12.31 -10.19 3.69
C ASP A 205 -11.58 -9.82 2.37
N GLN A 206 -10.84 -10.76 1.74
CA GLN A 206 -10.27 -10.51 0.41
C GLN A 206 -11.32 -10.55 -0.72
N HIS A 207 -12.53 -11.02 -0.45
CA HIS A 207 -13.66 -10.87 -1.35
C HIS A 207 -14.29 -9.48 -1.17
N LEU A 208 -13.87 -8.50 -1.98
CA LEU A 208 -14.25 -7.09 -1.84
C LEU A 208 -15.77 -6.87 -1.72
N GLY A 209 -16.58 -7.57 -2.52
CA GLY A 209 -18.04 -7.47 -2.45
C GLY A 209 -18.62 -7.94 -1.11
N ALA A 210 -18.03 -8.99 -0.51
CA ALA A 210 -18.47 -9.54 0.77
C ALA A 210 -18.05 -8.64 1.92
N LEU A 211 -16.81 -8.10 1.87
CA LEU A 211 -16.32 -7.10 2.81
C LEU A 211 -17.22 -5.84 2.81
N LEU A 212 -17.56 -5.30 1.64
CA LEU A 212 -18.46 -4.15 1.54
C LEU A 212 -19.88 -4.46 2.02
N ALA A 213 -20.36 -5.70 1.83
CA ALA A 213 -21.64 -6.14 2.33
C ALA A 213 -21.69 -6.19 3.87
N TRP A 214 -20.56 -6.48 4.53
CA TRP A 214 -20.43 -6.38 5.98
C TRP A 214 -20.39 -4.93 6.48
N ILE A 215 -19.69 -4.05 5.77
CA ILE A 215 -19.49 -2.65 6.15
C ILE A 215 -20.77 -1.84 5.98
N ASP A 216 -21.42 -1.98 4.83
CA ASP A 216 -22.61 -1.24 4.46
C ASP A 216 -23.65 -2.20 3.83
N PRO A 217 -24.31 -3.04 4.64
CA PRO A 217 -25.30 -4.00 4.14
C PRO A 217 -26.55 -3.28 3.61
N PRO A 218 -27.23 -3.83 2.59
CA PRO A 218 -28.54 -3.36 2.17
C PRO A 218 -29.54 -3.30 3.34
N GLN A 219 -30.45 -2.32 3.28
CA GLN A 219 -31.43 -2.12 4.35
C GLN A 219 -32.26 -3.39 4.61
N GLY A 220 -32.39 -3.76 5.88
CA GLY A 220 -33.18 -4.91 6.32
C GLY A 220 -32.45 -6.26 6.25
N ARG A 221 -31.16 -6.28 5.89
CA ARG A 221 -30.34 -7.50 5.89
C ARG A 221 -29.14 -7.36 6.80
N SER A 222 -28.69 -8.49 7.34
CA SER A 222 -27.41 -8.55 8.04
C SER A 222 -26.24 -8.59 7.05
N GLY A 223 -25.07 -8.16 7.51
CA GLY A 223 -23.81 -8.26 6.79
C GLY A 223 -23.49 -9.70 6.41
N ALA A 224 -23.77 -10.68 7.29
CA ALA A 224 -23.57 -12.10 7.01
C ALA A 224 -24.43 -12.59 5.84
N GLU A 225 -25.72 -12.25 5.82
CA GLU A 225 -26.64 -12.65 4.73
C GLU A 225 -26.29 -11.96 3.41
N ALA A 226 -25.87 -10.70 3.45
CA ALA A 226 -25.49 -9.95 2.27
C ALA A 226 -24.13 -10.40 1.72
N ALA A 227 -23.16 -10.73 2.59
CA ALA A 227 -21.87 -11.27 2.21
C ALA A 227 -22.02 -12.67 1.58
N LEU A 228 -22.83 -13.56 2.19
CA LEU A 228 -23.10 -14.89 1.64
C LEU A 228 -23.74 -14.82 0.25
N GLU A 229 -24.67 -13.89 0.04
CA GLU A 229 -25.22 -13.65 -1.30
C GLU A 229 -24.16 -13.11 -2.25
N ALA A 230 -23.32 -12.16 -1.81
CA ALA A 230 -22.23 -11.66 -2.65
C ALA A 230 -21.30 -12.79 -3.10
N GLU A 231 -21.03 -13.78 -2.27
CA GLU A 231 -20.16 -14.91 -2.62
C GLU A 231 -20.83 -15.96 -3.51
N LEU A 232 -22.12 -16.23 -3.29
CA LEU A 232 -22.79 -17.41 -3.84
C LEU A 232 -23.85 -17.13 -4.89
N ALA A 233 -24.37 -15.90 -4.97
CA ALA A 233 -25.47 -15.59 -5.87
C ALA A 233 -25.05 -15.79 -7.32
N ARG A 234 -25.86 -16.56 -8.04
CA ARG A 234 -25.66 -16.86 -9.45
C ARG A 234 -26.91 -16.52 -10.25
N ASP A 235 -26.70 -16.11 -11.50
CA ASP A 235 -27.77 -15.96 -12.47
C ASP A 235 -28.35 -17.32 -12.92
N ASP A 236 -29.37 -17.27 -13.77
CA ASP A 236 -30.03 -18.44 -14.37
C ASP A 236 -29.09 -19.31 -15.22
N ARG A 237 -27.95 -18.75 -15.66
CA ARG A 237 -26.90 -19.42 -16.42
C ARG A 237 -25.77 -19.96 -15.53
N GLY A 238 -25.91 -19.83 -14.21
CA GLY A 238 -24.96 -20.30 -13.22
C GLY A 238 -23.69 -19.46 -13.14
N GLN A 239 -23.72 -18.18 -13.54
CA GLN A 239 -22.63 -17.23 -13.42
C GLN A 239 -22.75 -16.41 -12.14
N LEU A 240 -21.64 -16.11 -11.46
CA LEU A 240 -21.66 -15.27 -10.27
C LEU A 240 -22.19 -13.86 -10.58
N LEU A 241 -23.10 -13.36 -9.74
CA LEU A 241 -23.58 -11.98 -9.81
C LEU A 241 -22.52 -10.98 -9.34
N HIS A 242 -21.66 -11.40 -8.40
CA HIS A 242 -20.50 -10.65 -7.95
C HIS A 242 -19.24 -11.46 -8.25
N PRO A 243 -18.60 -11.22 -9.40
CA PRO A 243 -17.37 -11.89 -9.77
C PRO A 243 -16.25 -11.63 -8.75
N PRO A 244 -15.26 -12.53 -8.64
CA PRO A 244 -14.08 -12.30 -7.83
C PRO A 244 -13.42 -10.96 -8.17
N ALA A 245 -12.89 -10.27 -7.16
CA ALA A 245 -12.28 -8.95 -7.28
C ALA A 245 -10.85 -8.99 -7.90
N GLY A 246 -10.68 -9.77 -8.97
CA GLY A 246 -9.46 -9.94 -9.74
C GLY A 246 -8.23 -10.42 -8.95
N PRO A 247 -7.12 -10.73 -9.64
CA PRO A 247 -6.99 -10.92 -11.08
C PRO A 247 -7.58 -12.25 -11.57
N ALA A 248 -7.88 -13.18 -10.66
CA ALA A 248 -8.47 -14.48 -11.02
C ALA A 248 -9.94 -14.34 -11.45
N THR A 249 -10.36 -15.26 -12.31
CA THR A 249 -11.72 -15.39 -12.86
C THR A 249 -12.47 -16.59 -12.26
N ASP A 250 -13.80 -16.60 -12.36
CA ASP A 250 -14.64 -17.75 -11.97
C ASP A 250 -14.51 -18.88 -13.00
N PRO A 251 -14.22 -20.13 -12.61
CA PRO A 251 -14.13 -21.24 -13.56
C PRO A 251 -15.39 -21.46 -14.40
N ALA A 252 -16.59 -21.13 -13.90
CA ALA A 252 -17.81 -21.23 -14.69
C ALA A 252 -17.89 -20.15 -15.77
N PHE A 253 -17.31 -18.97 -15.55
CA PHE A 253 -17.15 -17.94 -16.58
C PHE A 253 -16.15 -18.40 -17.64
N ASP A 254 -14.99 -18.88 -17.23
CA ASP A 254 -13.92 -19.30 -18.14
C ASP A 254 -14.38 -20.42 -19.08
N ASN A 255 -14.97 -21.48 -18.51
CA ASN A 255 -15.32 -22.67 -19.27
C ASN A 255 -16.60 -22.51 -20.10
N LYS A 256 -17.61 -21.78 -19.60
CA LYS A 256 -18.94 -21.74 -20.24
C LYS A 256 -19.14 -20.53 -21.15
N LEU A 257 -18.43 -19.43 -20.91
CA LEU A 257 -18.61 -18.19 -21.66
C LEU A 257 -17.35 -17.82 -22.43
N LEU A 258 -16.21 -17.71 -21.74
CA LEU A 258 -14.98 -17.19 -22.34
C LEU A 258 -14.36 -18.14 -23.37
N ALA A 259 -14.20 -19.43 -23.03
CA ALA A 259 -13.64 -20.42 -23.95
C ALA A 259 -14.44 -20.54 -25.26
N PRO A 260 -15.79 -20.65 -25.26
CA PRO A 260 -16.56 -20.62 -26.51
C PRO A 260 -16.42 -19.31 -27.30
N ALA A 261 -16.25 -18.16 -26.62
CA ALA A 261 -16.04 -16.87 -27.28
C ALA A 261 -14.66 -16.83 -27.97
N PHE A 262 -13.61 -17.34 -27.33
CA PHE A 262 -12.30 -17.52 -27.96
C PHE A 262 -12.36 -18.44 -29.17
N GLU A 263 -13.08 -19.56 -29.11
CA GLU A 263 -13.26 -20.45 -30.27
C GLU A 263 -13.99 -19.77 -31.43
N ARG A 264 -14.94 -18.86 -31.15
CA ARG A 264 -15.58 -18.04 -32.19
C ARG A 264 -14.61 -17.02 -32.78
N TYR A 265 -13.86 -16.34 -31.94
CA TYR A 265 -12.83 -15.38 -32.36
C TYR A 265 -11.75 -16.05 -33.22
N ASP A 266 -11.20 -17.19 -32.80
CA ASP A 266 -10.19 -17.92 -33.56
C ASP A 266 -10.73 -18.39 -34.92
N ARG A 267 -11.96 -18.91 -34.97
CA ARG A 267 -12.61 -19.29 -36.24
C ARG A 267 -12.81 -18.09 -37.16
N ALA A 268 -13.27 -16.96 -36.63
CA ALA A 268 -13.46 -15.74 -37.42
C ALA A 268 -12.11 -15.21 -37.94
N ARG A 269 -11.06 -15.25 -37.13
CA ARG A 269 -9.70 -14.86 -37.52
C ARG A 269 -9.13 -15.76 -38.61
N THR A 270 -9.26 -17.08 -38.47
CA THR A 270 -8.85 -18.03 -39.52
C THR A 270 -9.64 -17.84 -40.81
N ALA A 271 -10.95 -17.60 -40.71
CA ALA A 271 -11.77 -17.31 -41.87
C ALA A 271 -11.29 -16.03 -42.57
N LEU A 272 -11.10 -14.92 -41.85
CA LEU A 272 -10.61 -13.67 -42.44
C LEU A 272 -9.26 -13.86 -43.17
N ALA A 273 -8.32 -14.59 -42.55
CA ALA A 273 -7.03 -14.88 -43.17
C ALA A 273 -7.12 -15.71 -44.45
N ALA A 274 -8.19 -16.47 -44.64
CA ALA A 274 -8.43 -17.31 -45.81
C ALA A 274 -9.32 -16.63 -46.87
N ALA A 275 -9.59 -15.33 -46.77
CA ALA A 275 -10.43 -14.62 -47.75
C ALA A 275 -9.70 -14.47 -49.08
N GLU A 276 -10.35 -14.82 -50.19
CA GLU A 276 -9.74 -14.79 -51.52
C GLU A 276 -10.05 -13.48 -52.28
N ASP A 277 -11.11 -12.78 -51.89
CA ASP A 277 -11.50 -11.49 -52.45
C ASP A 277 -11.88 -10.45 -51.38
N GLY A 278 -11.98 -9.18 -51.81
CA GLY A 278 -12.22 -8.06 -50.92
C GLY A 278 -13.63 -7.99 -50.33
N LEU A 279 -14.64 -8.59 -50.99
CA LEU A 279 -16.02 -8.56 -50.51
C LEU A 279 -16.21 -9.62 -49.41
N GLU A 280 -15.58 -10.78 -49.59
CA GLU A 280 -15.48 -11.83 -48.60
C GLU A 280 -14.64 -11.41 -47.39
N ALA A 281 -13.54 -10.67 -47.60
CA ALA A 281 -12.74 -10.12 -46.51
C ALA A 281 -13.52 -9.14 -45.64
N ASP A 282 -14.37 -8.29 -46.23
CA ASP A 282 -15.19 -7.31 -45.49
C ASP A 282 -16.23 -7.99 -44.59
N ASP A 283 -16.96 -8.98 -45.12
CA ASP A 283 -17.95 -9.74 -44.34
C ASP A 283 -17.29 -10.53 -43.20
N ARG A 284 -16.15 -11.17 -43.47
CA ARG A 284 -15.36 -11.90 -42.46
C ARG A 284 -14.72 -10.97 -41.42
N LEU A 285 -14.35 -9.75 -41.80
CA LEU A 285 -13.90 -8.72 -40.86
C LEU A 285 -15.04 -8.34 -39.92
N GLY A 286 -16.26 -8.16 -40.43
CA GLY A 286 -17.45 -7.94 -39.61
C GLY A 286 -17.68 -9.05 -38.59
N MET A 287 -17.50 -10.33 -38.98
CA MET A 287 -17.59 -11.47 -38.06
C MET A 287 -16.50 -11.43 -36.98
N LEU A 288 -15.25 -11.08 -37.33
CA LEU A 288 -14.15 -10.95 -36.39
C LEU A 288 -14.42 -9.84 -35.37
N THR A 289 -14.81 -8.65 -35.84
CA THR A 289 -15.18 -7.53 -34.98
C THR A 289 -16.33 -7.89 -34.04
N ALA A 290 -17.34 -8.62 -34.51
CA ALA A 290 -18.44 -9.07 -33.66
C ALA A 290 -17.95 -10.03 -32.55
N ALA A 291 -17.04 -10.95 -32.86
CA ALA A 291 -16.44 -11.85 -31.87
C ALA A 291 -15.56 -11.10 -30.84
N GLU A 292 -14.80 -10.10 -31.28
CA GLU A 292 -14.04 -9.21 -30.38
C GLU A 292 -14.95 -8.43 -29.44
N GLN A 293 -16.06 -7.88 -29.94
CA GLN A 293 -17.04 -7.16 -29.13
C GLN A 293 -17.72 -8.08 -28.12
N GLU A 294 -17.98 -9.34 -28.48
CA GLU A 294 -18.50 -10.33 -27.54
C GLU A 294 -17.52 -10.55 -26.36
N ILE A 295 -16.24 -10.77 -26.65
CA ILE A 295 -15.21 -10.94 -25.60
C ILE A 295 -15.09 -9.68 -24.76
N ARG A 296 -15.11 -8.49 -25.39
CA ARG A 296 -15.08 -7.21 -24.69
C ARG A 296 -16.27 -7.05 -23.74
N ALA A 297 -17.47 -7.41 -24.17
CA ALA A 297 -18.66 -7.39 -23.32
C ALA A 297 -18.56 -8.38 -22.15
N LEU A 298 -18.01 -9.58 -22.39
CA LEU A 298 -17.77 -10.56 -21.34
C LEU A 298 -16.78 -10.05 -20.29
N VAL A 299 -15.64 -9.50 -20.71
CA VAL A 299 -14.64 -8.92 -19.78
C VAL A 299 -15.26 -7.75 -19.01
N ALA A 300 -15.97 -6.85 -19.68
CA ALA A 300 -16.66 -5.72 -19.04
C ALA A 300 -17.64 -6.20 -17.96
N SER A 301 -18.40 -7.26 -18.23
CA SER A 301 -19.37 -7.83 -17.29
C SER A 301 -18.71 -8.40 -16.02
N ARG A 302 -17.40 -8.68 -16.06
CA ARG A 302 -16.63 -9.20 -14.92
C ARG A 302 -15.84 -8.14 -14.18
N THR A 303 -15.37 -7.12 -14.88
CA THR A 303 -14.60 -6.03 -14.27
C THR A 303 -15.49 -4.93 -13.69
N ARG A 304 -16.63 -4.61 -14.31
CA ARG A 304 -17.46 -3.48 -13.90
C ARG A 304 -18.01 -3.56 -12.47
N PRO A 305 -18.55 -4.70 -11.99
CA PRO A 305 -19.01 -4.79 -10.61
C PRO A 305 -17.89 -4.53 -9.59
N THR A 306 -16.68 -5.03 -9.86
CA THR A 306 -15.49 -4.80 -9.03
C THR A 306 -15.03 -3.34 -9.10
N TRP A 307 -15.08 -2.71 -10.27
CA TRP A 307 -14.80 -1.29 -10.44
C TRP A 307 -15.72 -0.42 -9.57
N ASP A 308 -17.03 -0.65 -9.65
CA ASP A 308 -18.02 0.09 -8.86
C ASP A 308 -17.83 -0.16 -7.35
N ALA A 309 -17.44 -1.38 -6.97
CA ALA A 309 -17.11 -1.74 -5.59
C ALA A 309 -15.86 -1.01 -5.05
N VAL A 310 -14.80 -0.87 -5.85
CA VAL A 310 -13.62 -0.08 -5.46
C VAL A 310 -14.02 1.36 -5.18
N TRP A 311 -14.78 2.01 -6.08
CA TRP A 311 -15.23 3.38 -5.86
C TRP A 311 -16.15 3.53 -4.65
N ARG A 312 -17.04 2.57 -4.39
CA ARG A 312 -17.83 2.54 -3.15
C ARG A 312 -16.93 2.46 -1.91
N GLY A 313 -15.85 1.67 -1.97
CA GLY A 313 -14.85 1.62 -0.90
C GLY A 313 -14.14 2.95 -0.69
N VAL A 314 -13.80 3.65 -1.78
CA VAL A 314 -13.24 5.02 -1.72
C VAL A 314 -14.23 5.99 -1.05
N ASP A 315 -15.52 5.94 -1.42
CA ASP A 315 -16.55 6.80 -0.83
C ASP A 315 -16.68 6.58 0.69
N LEU A 316 -16.68 5.31 1.13
CA LEU A 316 -16.73 4.95 2.55
C LEU A 316 -15.50 5.45 3.33
N LEU A 317 -14.31 5.31 2.74
CA LEU A 317 -13.07 5.78 3.38
C LEU A 317 -13.00 7.31 3.45
N ARG A 318 -13.48 8.01 2.41
CA ARG A 318 -13.54 9.49 2.39
C ARG A 318 -14.52 10.07 3.42
N ALA A 319 -15.45 9.28 3.93
CA ALA A 319 -16.34 9.71 5.02
C ALA A 319 -15.63 9.79 6.38
N LEU A 320 -14.43 9.21 6.52
CA LEU A 320 -13.63 9.27 7.73
C LEU A 320 -12.76 10.54 7.75
N PRO A 321 -12.60 11.19 8.92
CA PRO A 321 -11.64 12.28 9.06
C PRO A 321 -10.21 11.76 8.88
N GLU A 322 -9.34 12.54 8.26
CA GLU A 322 -7.94 12.16 8.05
C GLU A 322 -7.14 12.17 9.38
N GLY A 323 -6.30 11.14 9.58
CA GLY A 323 -5.42 11.04 10.75
C GLY A 323 -4.29 12.08 10.71
N ALA A 324 -3.87 12.56 11.88
CA ALA A 324 -2.96 13.71 11.98
C ALA A 324 -1.57 13.48 11.36
N HIS A 325 -1.08 12.24 11.28
CA HIS A 325 0.21 11.93 10.66
C HIS A 325 0.11 11.42 9.20
N VAL A 326 -1.07 11.43 8.57
CA VAL A 326 -1.20 10.99 7.18
C VAL A 326 -0.40 11.88 6.23
N GLU A 327 -0.50 13.21 6.38
CA GLU A 327 0.23 14.19 5.57
C GLU A 327 1.77 13.98 5.64
N GLU A 328 2.29 13.70 6.84
CA GLU A 328 3.72 13.44 7.03
C GLU A 328 4.16 12.18 6.26
N ARG A 329 3.35 11.10 6.33
CA ARG A 329 3.63 9.86 5.59
C ARG A 329 3.50 10.08 4.08
N TRP A 330 2.52 10.86 3.64
CA TRP A 330 2.35 11.22 2.24
C TRP A 330 3.52 12.02 1.69
N THR A 331 4.04 12.96 2.47
CA THR A 331 5.26 13.72 2.12
C THR A 331 6.43 12.78 1.85
N ARG A 332 6.59 11.68 2.60
CA ARG A 332 7.64 10.68 2.32
C ARG A 332 7.41 9.89 1.04
N ASP A 333 6.15 9.61 0.70
CA ASP A 333 5.81 9.01 -0.59
C ASP A 333 6.11 9.97 -1.75
N ARG A 334 5.82 11.27 -1.60
CA ARG A 334 6.23 12.31 -2.56
C ARG A 334 7.74 12.35 -2.75
N TRP A 335 8.53 12.27 -1.67
CA TRP A 335 9.99 12.15 -1.77
C TRP A 335 10.43 10.88 -2.51
N SER A 336 9.77 9.76 -2.26
CA SER A 336 10.05 8.49 -2.94
C SER A 336 9.74 8.57 -4.44
N PHE A 337 8.60 9.17 -4.79
CA PHE A 337 8.18 9.41 -6.17
C PHE A 337 9.15 10.34 -6.90
N THR A 338 9.44 11.51 -6.31
CA THR A 338 10.42 12.51 -6.79
C THR A 338 11.76 11.84 -7.08
N SER A 339 12.30 11.11 -6.10
CA SER A 339 13.58 10.41 -6.26
C SER A 339 13.53 9.32 -7.34
N HIS A 340 12.38 8.71 -7.61
CA HIS A 340 12.29 7.76 -8.73
C HIS A 340 12.19 8.45 -10.08
N ARG A 341 11.36 9.50 -10.20
CA ARG A 341 11.26 10.35 -11.38
C ARG A 341 12.64 10.86 -11.79
N ASP A 342 13.41 11.41 -10.85
CA ASP A 342 14.72 11.99 -11.15
C ASP A 342 15.69 10.96 -11.73
N ARG A 343 15.66 9.72 -11.22
CA ARG A 343 16.44 8.60 -11.76
C ARG A 343 15.99 8.21 -13.18
N VAL A 344 14.69 8.22 -13.44
CA VAL A 344 14.14 7.94 -14.77
C VAL A 344 14.59 9.02 -15.76
N VAL A 345 14.47 10.29 -15.38
CA VAL A 345 14.88 11.46 -16.19
C VAL A 345 16.38 11.48 -16.44
N ALA A 346 17.19 11.13 -15.43
CA ALA A 346 18.65 11.01 -15.56
C ALA A 346 19.09 9.85 -16.47
N GLY A 347 18.16 9.02 -16.97
CA GLY A 347 18.49 7.88 -17.81
C GLY A 347 19.17 6.74 -17.04
N GLU A 348 19.00 6.68 -15.72
CA GLU A 348 19.55 5.58 -14.93
C GLU A 348 19.00 4.23 -15.41
N PRO A 349 19.77 3.13 -15.25
CA PRO A 349 19.30 1.81 -15.62
C PRO A 349 18.02 1.39 -14.86
N PRO A 350 17.26 0.42 -15.38
CA PRO A 350 16.13 -0.16 -14.66
C PRO A 350 16.57 -0.74 -13.31
N GLN A 351 15.63 -0.80 -12.36
CA GLN A 351 15.89 -1.39 -11.04
C GLN A 351 16.37 -2.85 -11.18
N PRO A 352 17.40 -3.28 -10.44
CA PRO A 352 18.03 -4.58 -10.63
C PRO A 352 17.04 -5.74 -10.42
N ARG A 353 17.35 -6.92 -10.97
CA ARG A 353 16.54 -8.13 -10.77
C ARG A 353 16.63 -8.65 -9.35
N ARG A 354 17.83 -8.59 -8.79
CA ARG A 354 18.17 -9.01 -7.43
C ARG A 354 18.83 -7.85 -6.74
N ASP A 355 18.40 -7.58 -5.51
CA ASP A 355 19.11 -6.64 -4.66
C ASP A 355 20.42 -7.30 -4.19
N ASP A 356 21.51 -6.53 -4.17
CA ASP A 356 22.70 -6.92 -3.41
C ASP A 356 22.37 -6.99 -1.90
N ALA A 357 23.23 -7.65 -1.13
CA ALA A 357 22.97 -7.88 0.29
C ALA A 357 22.82 -6.59 1.11
N VAL A 358 23.59 -5.54 0.79
CA VAL A 358 23.52 -4.26 1.51
C VAL A 358 22.22 -3.54 1.16
N THR A 359 21.83 -3.51 -0.11
CA THR A 359 20.55 -2.95 -0.56
C THR A 359 19.37 -3.70 0.06
N ALA A 360 19.40 -5.04 0.08
CA ALA A 360 18.36 -5.86 0.68
C ALA A 360 18.24 -5.60 2.20
N ALA A 361 19.36 -5.56 2.91
CA ALA A 361 19.40 -5.26 4.35
C ALA A 361 18.89 -3.85 4.66
N ASN A 362 19.29 -2.84 3.86
CA ASN A 362 18.79 -1.47 3.99
C ASN A 362 17.27 -1.39 3.78
N LYS A 363 16.74 -2.09 2.77
CA LYS A 363 15.28 -2.14 2.51
C LYS A 363 14.54 -2.81 3.67
N LEU A 364 15.07 -3.89 4.23
CA LEU A 364 14.47 -4.56 5.38
C LEU A 364 14.47 -3.65 6.62
N ALA A 365 15.62 -3.08 6.98
CA ALA A 365 15.75 -2.16 8.11
C ALA A 365 14.89 -0.89 7.93
N ALA A 366 14.69 -0.42 6.70
CA ALA A 366 13.76 0.65 6.41
C ALA A 366 12.29 0.22 6.67
N ARG A 367 11.89 -0.96 6.19
CA ARG A 367 10.52 -1.48 6.39
C ARG A 367 10.19 -1.72 7.86
N GLU A 368 11.13 -2.26 8.64
CA GLU A 368 10.95 -2.45 10.09
C GLU A 368 10.74 -1.11 10.81
N ARG A 369 11.53 -0.08 10.45
CA ARG A 369 11.36 1.27 10.99
C ARG A 369 10.03 1.91 10.60
N GLU A 370 9.64 1.80 9.33
CA GLU A 370 8.34 2.33 8.90
C GLU A 370 7.17 1.54 9.51
N GLN A 371 7.31 0.23 9.77
CA GLN A 371 6.30 -0.56 10.49
C GLN A 371 6.10 -0.02 11.91
N ALA A 372 7.18 0.11 12.68
CA ALA A 372 7.11 0.60 14.06
C ALA A 372 6.58 2.04 14.12
N ARG A 373 7.01 2.89 13.19
CA ARG A 373 6.52 4.26 13.10
C ARG A 373 5.04 4.30 12.75
N LEU A 374 4.60 3.52 11.76
CA LEU A 374 3.20 3.47 11.39
C LEU A 374 2.35 3.05 12.59
N GLU A 375 2.73 1.97 13.26
CA GLU A 375 2.01 1.46 14.43
C GLU A 375 1.92 2.48 15.56
N ALA A 376 2.98 3.24 15.81
CA ALA A 376 2.98 4.31 16.81
C ALA A 376 2.08 5.47 16.38
N GLN A 377 2.18 5.93 15.14
CA GLN A 377 1.37 7.03 14.62
C GLN A 377 -0.12 6.69 14.55
N GLU A 378 -0.48 5.49 14.07
CA GLU A 378 -1.88 5.02 14.06
C GLU A 378 -2.47 5.00 15.47
N ALA A 379 -1.69 4.57 16.49
CA ALA A 379 -2.12 4.62 17.88
C ALA A 379 -2.27 6.05 18.42
N LEU A 380 -1.36 6.96 18.07
CA LEU A 380 -1.43 8.35 18.52
C LEU A 380 -2.57 9.14 17.87
N ASP A 381 -2.89 8.83 16.63
CA ASP A 381 -3.94 9.49 15.85
C ASP A 381 -5.34 9.01 16.21
N ASP A 382 -5.46 7.76 16.67
CA ASP A 382 -6.75 7.08 16.79
C ASP A 382 -7.01 6.52 18.20
N PRO A 383 -8.01 7.05 18.91
CA PRO A 383 -8.39 6.56 20.24
C PRO A 383 -8.72 5.06 20.29
N LEU A 384 -9.27 4.48 19.21
CA LEU A 384 -9.63 3.06 19.18
C LEU A 384 -8.39 2.17 19.04
N VAL A 385 -7.43 2.60 18.22
CA VAL A 385 -6.12 1.93 18.11
C VAL A 385 -5.36 2.06 19.43
N MET A 386 -5.36 3.24 20.06
CA MET A 386 -4.77 3.44 21.39
C MET A 386 -5.44 2.57 22.47
N ALA A 387 -6.77 2.41 22.44
CA ALA A 387 -7.47 1.54 23.37
C ALA A 387 -6.99 0.08 23.26
N GLY A 388 -6.72 -0.40 22.04
CA GLY A 388 -6.09 -1.69 21.82
C GLY A 388 -4.71 -1.81 22.49
N ARG A 389 -3.87 -0.76 22.39
CA ARG A 389 -2.55 -0.69 23.05
C ARG A 389 -2.64 -0.62 24.57
N ARG A 390 -3.68 0.02 25.11
CA ARG A 390 -3.96 0.07 26.55
C ARG A 390 -4.34 -1.29 27.10
N LEU A 391 -5.22 -2.01 26.40
CA LEU A 391 -5.65 -3.35 26.79
C LEU A 391 -4.54 -4.41 26.69
N SER A 392 -3.53 -4.21 25.83
CA SER A 392 -2.34 -5.07 25.76
C SER A 392 -1.25 -4.71 26.78
N GLY A 393 -1.45 -3.65 27.59
CA GLY A 393 -0.46 -3.16 28.55
C GLY A 393 0.71 -2.40 27.90
N GLU A 394 0.60 -2.03 26.62
CA GLU A 394 1.61 -1.29 25.86
C GLU A 394 1.42 0.24 25.96
N ALA A 395 0.32 0.68 26.55
CA ALA A 395 0.02 2.08 26.88
C ALA A 395 -0.88 2.15 28.12
N PHE A 396 -1.00 3.32 28.71
CA PHE A 396 -1.97 3.59 29.78
C PHE A 396 -2.39 5.06 29.78
N ALA A 397 -3.62 5.31 30.18
CA ALA A 397 -4.18 6.63 30.37
C ALA A 397 -4.62 6.81 31.82
N GLY A 398 -4.50 8.02 32.34
CA GLY A 398 -4.81 8.29 33.74
C GLY A 398 -4.89 9.77 34.06
N GLU A 399 -5.22 10.05 35.32
CA GLU A 399 -5.28 11.40 35.88
C GLU A 399 -4.04 11.66 36.73
N VAL A 400 -3.43 12.82 36.57
CA VAL A 400 -2.29 13.24 37.37
C VAL A 400 -2.79 13.67 38.76
N THR A 401 -2.35 12.97 39.80
CA THR A 401 -2.81 13.22 41.19
C THR A 401 -1.82 14.07 41.98
N ASP A 402 -0.53 13.99 41.65
CA ASP A 402 0.52 14.76 42.30
C ASP A 402 1.70 15.02 41.35
N VAL A 403 2.39 16.14 41.57
CA VAL A 403 3.57 16.55 40.81
C VAL A 403 4.60 17.13 41.77
N VAL A 404 5.69 16.41 41.96
CA VAL A 404 6.78 16.81 42.87
C VAL A 404 8.00 17.21 42.05
N MET A 405 8.42 18.46 42.19
CA MET A 405 9.58 18.97 41.46
C MET A 405 10.88 18.40 42.04
N THR A 406 11.66 17.70 41.21
CA THR A 406 13.01 17.21 41.58
C THR A 406 14.05 17.59 40.53
N TYR A 407 15.34 17.42 40.83
CA TYR A 407 16.43 17.83 39.96
C TYR A 407 17.48 16.72 39.81
N SER A 408 18.11 16.65 38.63
CA SER A 408 19.22 15.74 38.39
C SER A 408 20.45 16.10 39.22
N GLU A 409 21.20 15.10 39.66
CA GLU A 409 22.50 15.30 40.30
C GLU A 409 23.56 15.78 39.28
N GLY A 410 24.28 16.86 39.61
CA GLY A 410 25.36 17.38 38.74
C GLY A 410 25.69 18.86 38.97
N LYS A 411 26.77 19.35 38.33
CA LYS A 411 27.24 20.75 38.46
C LYS A 411 26.22 21.78 37.97
N ARG A 412 25.32 21.40 37.06
CA ARG A 412 24.18 22.19 36.60
C ARG A 412 22.92 21.31 36.70
N PRO A 413 22.21 21.31 37.84
CA PRO A 413 21.04 20.47 38.03
C PRO A 413 19.95 20.82 37.01
N SER A 414 19.40 19.80 36.37
CA SER A 414 18.32 19.94 35.39
C SER A 414 17.00 19.40 35.95
N PRO A 415 15.85 20.00 35.61
CA PRO A 415 14.53 19.53 36.05
C PRO A 415 14.28 18.04 35.81
N ARG A 416 13.77 17.32 36.82
CA ARG A 416 13.33 15.91 36.78
C ARG A 416 12.05 15.73 37.62
N PRO A 417 10.94 16.42 37.31
CA PRO A 417 9.72 16.30 38.11
C PRO A 417 9.22 14.85 38.15
N LEU A 418 8.73 14.45 39.31
CA LEU A 418 8.00 13.21 39.54
C LEU A 418 6.51 13.49 39.38
N VAL A 419 5.84 12.70 38.56
CA VAL A 419 4.42 12.80 38.26
C VAL A 419 3.75 11.51 38.69
N THR A 420 2.76 11.59 39.57
CA THR A 420 1.97 10.45 40.02
C THR A 420 0.67 10.39 39.24
N VAL A 421 0.47 9.31 38.50
CA VAL A 421 -0.68 9.09 37.62
C VAL A 421 -1.56 7.98 38.17
N ARG A 422 -2.83 8.28 38.42
CA ARG A 422 -3.85 7.27 38.75
C ARG A 422 -4.41 6.68 37.47
N THR A 423 -4.36 5.36 37.32
CA THR A 423 -4.81 4.65 36.11
C THR A 423 -5.56 3.37 36.46
N ASP A 424 -6.58 3.05 35.65
CA ASP A 424 -7.30 1.77 35.70
C ASP A 424 -6.73 0.76 34.68
N ASP A 425 -5.79 1.19 33.85
CA ASP A 425 -5.14 0.32 32.87
C ASP A 425 -4.06 -0.52 33.58
N PRO A 426 -3.78 -1.75 33.11
CA PRO A 426 -2.70 -2.58 33.64
C PRO A 426 -1.43 -2.52 32.75
N PRO A 427 -0.59 -1.46 32.80
CA PRO A 427 0.58 -1.36 31.94
C PRO A 427 1.68 -2.35 32.35
N HIS A 428 2.40 -2.90 31.37
CA HIS A 428 3.51 -3.82 31.60
C HIS A 428 4.82 -3.08 31.92
N LEU A 429 4.86 -2.43 33.09
CA LEU A 429 6.02 -1.64 33.52
C LEU A 429 7.05 -2.51 34.26
N GLY A 430 8.26 -2.59 33.70
CA GLY A 430 9.44 -3.12 34.38
C GLY A 430 10.20 -2.02 35.14
N GLU A 431 11.15 -2.41 36.00
CA GLU A 431 12.02 -1.45 36.68
C GLU A 431 12.72 -0.51 35.68
N ARG A 432 12.63 0.81 35.92
CA ARG A 432 13.20 1.86 35.05
C ARG A 432 12.73 1.81 33.60
N ALA A 433 11.56 1.23 33.34
CA ALA A 433 10.94 1.25 32.02
C ALA A 433 10.78 2.69 31.52
N LYS A 434 11.12 2.93 30.26
CA LYS A 434 10.85 4.20 29.60
C LYS A 434 9.42 4.22 29.08
N VAL A 435 8.77 5.35 29.27
CA VAL A 435 7.44 5.63 28.72
C VAL A 435 7.46 6.97 28.01
N TYR A 436 6.53 7.16 27.08
CA TYR A 436 6.50 8.31 26.19
C TYR A 436 5.12 8.92 26.15
N ARG A 437 5.01 10.25 26.18
CA ARG A 437 3.74 10.95 25.90
C ARG A 437 3.92 11.93 24.75
N SER A 438 2.84 12.21 24.03
CA SER A 438 2.87 13.23 22.97
C SER A 438 2.75 14.61 23.61
N LEU A 439 3.76 15.46 23.42
CA LEU A 439 3.78 16.85 23.86
C LEU A 439 3.86 17.75 22.62
N GLY A 440 2.74 18.36 22.23
CA GLY A 440 2.66 19.19 21.02
C GLY A 440 3.12 18.45 19.76
N GLY A 441 2.74 17.17 19.63
CA GLY A 441 3.11 16.29 18.51
C GLY A 441 4.52 15.70 18.59
N LYS A 442 5.28 15.95 19.67
CA LYS A 442 6.63 15.41 19.83
C LYS A 442 6.72 14.47 21.04
N PRO A 443 7.49 13.36 20.98
CA PRO A 443 7.61 12.43 22.09
C PRO A 443 8.37 13.05 23.27
N GLN A 444 7.75 13.11 24.45
CA GLN A 444 8.42 13.41 25.72
C GLN A 444 8.63 12.11 26.49
N SER A 445 9.86 11.88 26.93
CA SER A 445 10.26 10.67 27.64
C SER A 445 10.09 10.83 29.15
N ALA A 446 9.62 9.77 29.80
CA ALA A 446 9.63 9.61 31.24
C ALA A 446 10.14 8.21 31.63
N GLU A 447 10.57 8.06 32.88
CA GLU A 447 11.07 6.81 33.43
C GLU A 447 10.16 6.37 34.58
N PHE A 448 9.75 5.11 34.57
CA PHE A 448 9.01 4.51 35.68
C PHE A 448 9.91 4.37 36.92
N VAL A 449 9.46 4.95 38.03
CA VAL A 449 10.17 4.95 39.32
C VAL A 449 9.59 3.90 40.26
N GLY A 450 8.28 3.72 40.25
CA GLY A 450 7.59 2.76 41.10
C GLY A 450 6.07 2.88 40.99
N SER A 451 5.39 1.92 41.61
CA SER A 451 3.93 1.92 41.71
C SER A 451 3.49 1.81 43.16
N GLU A 452 2.41 2.51 43.51
CA GLU A 452 1.74 2.44 44.80
C GLU A 452 0.34 1.82 44.64
N GLU A 453 -0.31 1.47 45.75
CA GLU A 453 -1.69 0.94 45.78
C GLU A 453 -1.92 -0.22 44.79
N GLU A 454 -1.07 -1.25 44.86
CA GLU A 454 -1.15 -2.43 43.98
C GLU A 454 -1.12 -2.12 42.47
N GLY A 455 -0.52 -0.99 42.06
CA GLY A 455 -0.37 -0.61 40.66
C GLY A 455 -1.33 0.49 40.19
N ALA A 456 -2.28 0.91 41.02
CA ALA A 456 -3.25 1.94 40.68
C ALA A 456 -2.62 3.35 40.53
N LEU A 457 -1.51 3.59 41.24
CA LEU A 457 -0.75 4.84 41.18
C LEU A 457 0.64 4.58 40.58
N VAL A 458 0.90 5.16 39.42
CA VAL A 458 2.15 5.02 38.67
C VAL A 458 2.98 6.30 38.84
N VAL A 459 4.20 6.17 39.37
CA VAL A 459 5.12 7.30 39.56
C VAL A 459 6.13 7.35 38.41
N LEU A 460 6.12 8.47 37.68
CA LEU A 460 6.95 8.70 36.51
C LEU A 460 7.88 9.89 36.71
N LYS A 461 9.13 9.76 36.29
CA LYS A 461 10.12 10.84 36.29
C LYS A 461 10.29 11.38 34.88
N ILE A 462 9.88 12.63 34.64
CA ILE A 462 10.04 13.26 33.31
C ILE A 462 11.53 13.52 33.03
N LEU A 463 11.99 13.16 31.83
CA LEU A 463 13.41 13.19 31.48
C LEU A 463 13.82 14.34 30.56
N ASP A 464 12.95 14.73 29.63
CA ASP A 464 13.28 15.65 28.55
C ASP A 464 12.13 16.64 28.22
N LYS A 465 12.39 17.53 27.26
CA LYS A 465 11.44 18.52 26.69
C LYS A 465 10.78 19.46 27.71
N MET A 466 11.55 19.90 28.69
CA MET A 466 11.15 20.91 29.70
C MET A 466 11.83 22.27 29.48
N GLY A 467 12.34 22.53 28.27
CA GLY A 467 13.17 23.70 27.99
C GLY A 467 14.62 23.55 28.46
N ARG A 468 15.38 24.65 28.34
CA ARG A 468 16.81 24.72 28.72
C ARG A 468 17.06 25.35 30.09
N GLY A 469 16.01 25.87 30.73
CA GLY A 469 16.06 26.58 32.00
C GLY A 469 16.06 25.65 33.22
N LYS A 470 16.21 26.26 34.40
CA LYS A 470 16.02 25.59 35.70
C LYS A 470 14.54 25.43 36.04
N GLU A 471 13.70 26.30 35.52
CA GLU A 471 12.25 26.18 35.58
C GLU A 471 11.76 25.55 34.27
N PRO A 472 10.90 24.52 34.32
CA PRO A 472 10.30 23.95 33.13
C PRO A 472 9.50 24.98 32.33
N GLU A 473 9.55 24.89 30.99
CA GLU A 473 8.68 25.69 30.13
C GLU A 473 7.19 25.40 30.43
N THR A 474 6.34 26.41 30.35
CA THR A 474 4.90 26.27 30.61
C THR A 474 4.27 25.20 29.71
N GLY A 475 3.48 24.28 30.31
CA GLY A 475 2.86 23.15 29.62
C GLY A 475 3.77 21.94 29.36
N SER A 476 5.07 22.03 29.67
CA SER A 476 6.01 20.91 29.47
C SER A 476 5.91 19.80 30.51
N VAL A 477 5.34 20.10 31.68
CA VAL A 477 5.08 19.16 32.78
C VAL A 477 3.57 19.15 32.99
N PRO A 478 2.93 17.97 33.14
CA PRO A 478 1.51 17.90 33.47
C PRO A 478 1.23 18.60 34.81
N GLU A 479 0.01 19.11 34.97
CA GLU A 479 -0.50 19.64 36.23
C GLU A 479 -1.42 18.64 36.92
N LYS A 480 -1.67 18.85 38.22
CA LYS A 480 -2.61 18.03 38.97
C LYS A 480 -4.02 18.19 38.40
N GLY A 481 -4.67 17.06 38.10
CA GLY A 481 -5.98 16.98 37.46
C GLY A 481 -5.91 16.75 35.94
N ASP A 482 -4.73 16.88 35.32
CA ASP A 482 -4.57 16.63 33.89
C ASP A 482 -4.80 15.15 33.55
N ARG A 483 -5.46 14.90 32.41
CA ARG A 483 -5.53 13.57 31.82
C ARG A 483 -4.38 13.37 30.86
N VAL A 484 -3.59 12.33 31.10
CA VAL A 484 -2.39 12.01 30.33
C VAL A 484 -2.49 10.59 29.76
N CYS A 485 -1.87 10.38 28.61
CA CYS A 485 -1.68 9.06 28.02
C CYS A 485 -0.19 8.84 27.78
N PHE A 486 0.33 7.74 28.30
CA PHE A 486 1.71 7.31 28.11
C PHE A 486 1.74 5.99 27.34
N THR A 487 2.74 5.84 26.47
CA THR A 487 3.02 4.64 25.68
C THR A 487 4.33 4.03 26.14
N LEU A 488 4.45 2.71 26.08
CA LEU A 488 5.70 1.99 26.35
C LEU A 488 6.56 1.85 25.09
N PHE A 489 6.03 2.23 23.93
CA PHE A 489 6.75 2.30 22.66
C PHE A 489 7.13 3.75 22.31
N GLU A 490 8.27 3.89 21.63
CA GLU A 490 8.76 5.16 21.10
C GLU A 490 7.88 5.64 19.93
N HIS A 491 7.64 6.95 19.84
CA HIS A 491 6.86 7.53 18.74
C HIS A 491 7.68 7.68 17.45
N GLU A 492 9.01 7.71 17.59
CA GLU A 492 9.96 7.74 16.49
C GLU A 492 11.09 6.75 16.78
N GLN A 493 11.20 5.69 15.98
CA GLN A 493 12.27 4.73 16.14
C GLN A 493 13.60 5.31 15.64
N ARG A 494 14.66 5.17 16.45
CA ARG A 494 16.01 5.54 16.03
C ARG A 494 16.50 4.64 14.89
N GLY A 495 17.31 5.23 14.00
CA GLY A 495 17.99 4.48 12.94
C GLY A 495 18.89 3.39 13.51
N GLY A 496 18.91 2.23 12.84
CA GLY A 496 19.86 1.16 13.14
C GLY A 496 21.32 1.54 12.84
N ALA A 497 22.24 0.64 13.16
CA ALA A 497 23.67 0.84 12.88
C ALA A 497 23.91 1.05 11.37
N LYS A 498 24.94 1.86 11.03
CA LYS A 498 25.35 2.04 9.63
C LYS A 498 25.85 0.69 9.08
N LEU A 499 25.29 0.27 7.95
CA LEU A 499 25.78 -0.89 7.21
C LEU A 499 27.11 -0.55 6.51
N PRO A 500 27.99 -1.55 6.26
CA PRO A 500 29.23 -1.32 5.53
C PRO A 500 28.94 -0.87 4.10
N ASP A 501 29.93 -0.22 3.48
CA ASP A 501 29.87 0.10 2.05
C ASP A 501 29.96 -1.22 1.23
N PRO A 502 29.43 -1.28 -0.01
CA PRO A 502 29.35 -2.53 -0.78
C PRO A 502 30.70 -3.27 -0.91
N GLU A 503 31.80 -2.51 -1.05
CA GLU A 503 33.17 -3.02 -1.14
C GLU A 503 33.65 -3.73 0.14
N ASP A 504 33.09 -3.34 1.28
CA ASP A 504 33.39 -3.89 2.62
C ASP A 504 32.38 -4.96 3.05
N THR A 505 31.51 -5.43 2.14
CA THR A 505 30.53 -6.47 2.44
C THR A 505 31.26 -7.79 2.76
N PRO A 506 30.98 -8.44 3.90
CA PRO A 506 31.61 -9.71 4.24
C PRO A 506 31.43 -10.76 3.14
N TRP A 507 32.49 -11.52 2.83
CA TRP A 507 32.47 -12.54 1.76
C TRP A 507 31.32 -13.55 1.90
N THR A 508 30.85 -13.80 3.13
CA THR A 508 29.70 -14.67 3.45
C THR A 508 28.35 -14.13 2.98
N HIS A 509 28.25 -12.85 2.63
CA HIS A 509 27.00 -12.17 2.27
C HIS A 509 27.02 -11.60 0.84
N GLY A 510 28.17 -11.54 0.15
CA GLY A 510 28.24 -10.99 -1.21
C GLY A 510 29.41 -11.45 -2.08
N GLY A 511 30.34 -12.26 -1.58
CA GLY A 511 31.60 -12.55 -2.28
C GLY A 511 32.46 -11.29 -2.52
N PRO A 512 33.70 -11.40 -3.02
CA PRO A 512 34.47 -10.23 -3.44
C PRO A 512 33.73 -9.54 -4.60
N PRO A 513 33.72 -8.19 -4.67
CA PRO A 513 33.03 -7.46 -5.73
C PRO A 513 33.59 -7.87 -7.10
N GLY A 514 32.74 -8.46 -7.94
CA GLY A 514 33.01 -8.56 -9.38
C GLY A 514 32.69 -7.23 -10.07
N GLU A 515 33.32 -6.95 -11.21
CA GLU A 515 32.96 -5.79 -12.02
C GLU A 515 31.46 -5.79 -12.32
N ALA A 516 30.84 -4.60 -12.31
CA ALA A 516 29.46 -4.41 -12.72
C ALA A 516 29.34 -4.73 -14.22
N VAL A 517 29.11 -6.01 -14.54
CA VAL A 517 28.81 -6.44 -15.89
C VAL A 517 27.41 -5.95 -16.23
N GLN A 518 27.21 -5.34 -17.40
CA GLN A 518 25.87 -5.15 -17.95
C GLN A 518 25.15 -6.50 -17.92
N GLU A 519 24.16 -6.64 -17.04
CA GLU A 519 23.40 -7.88 -16.93
C GLU A 519 22.70 -8.14 -18.28
N SER A 520 23.20 -9.15 -19.00
CA SER A 520 22.51 -9.72 -20.14
C SER A 520 21.14 -10.22 -19.69
N ALA A 521 20.14 -10.12 -20.57
CA ALA A 521 18.83 -10.70 -20.27
C ALA A 521 18.98 -12.20 -19.91
N ASP A 522 18.38 -12.64 -18.80
CA ASP A 522 18.32 -14.07 -18.48
C ASP A 522 17.73 -14.84 -19.68
N PRO A 523 18.15 -16.11 -19.88
CA PRO A 523 17.43 -17.01 -20.76
C PRO A 523 15.96 -17.07 -20.31
N LEU A 524 15.04 -16.96 -21.27
CA LEU A 524 13.59 -17.03 -21.02
C LEU A 524 13.25 -18.23 -20.13
N THR A 525 12.77 -17.98 -18.92
CA THR A 525 12.19 -19.03 -18.08
C THR A 525 10.70 -19.19 -18.41
N PRO A 526 10.07 -20.34 -18.10
CA PRO A 526 8.62 -20.50 -18.26
C PRO A 526 7.78 -19.45 -17.51
N GLU A 527 8.36 -18.81 -16.49
CA GLU A 527 7.75 -17.71 -15.71
C GLU A 527 7.88 -16.33 -16.40
N ASP A 528 8.80 -16.19 -17.37
CA ASP A 528 9.06 -14.95 -18.14
C ASP A 528 8.35 -14.94 -19.51
N VAL A 529 7.75 -16.07 -19.88
CA VAL A 529 6.85 -16.17 -21.04
C VAL A 529 5.51 -15.58 -20.63
N LEU A 530 5.46 -14.25 -20.67
CA LEU A 530 4.19 -13.54 -20.78
C LEU A 530 3.49 -13.92 -22.05
#